data_AF-A0A4Q3XQR4-F1
#
_entry.id   AF-A0A4Q3XQR4-F1
#
_cell.length_a   1.000
_cell.length_b   1.000
_cell.length_c   1.000
_cell.angle_alpha   90.00
_cell.angle_beta   90.00
_cell.angle_gamma   90.00
#
_symmetry.space_group_name_H-M   'P 1'
#
loop_
_entity.id
_entity.type
_entity.pdbx_description
1 polymer ?
#
loop_
_entity_poly.entity_id
_entity_poly.type
_entity_poly.pdbx_seq_one_letter_code
_entity_poly.pdbx_strand_id
1 'polypeptide(L)' 'MTKALPSGPWKFWIDRGGTFTDVVARAPDGVLQTRKLLSVNPEQYADAAVEGIRRILDAPSGPLASGIVEDVRMGTTVAT' A
#
# COMPACT_ATOMS: atom_id res chain seq x y z
N MET A 1 -7.99 17.60 -12.66
CA MET A 1 -8.53 17.87 -11.31
C MET A 1 -7.65 17.14 -10.32
N THR A 2 -6.88 17.84 -9.49
CA THR A 2 -6.03 17.23 -8.46
C THR A 2 -6.91 16.72 -7.33
N LYS A 3 -7.00 15.40 -7.16
CA LYS A 3 -7.68 14.78 -6.03
C LYS A 3 -6.91 15.15 -4.76
N ALA A 4 -7.59 15.76 -3.79
CA ALA A 4 -7.01 16.03 -2.49
C ALA A 4 -6.67 14.69 -1.81
N LEU A 5 -5.44 14.55 -1.31
CA LEU A 5 -5.06 13.38 -0.55
C LEU A 5 -5.85 13.36 0.78
N PRO A 6 -6.33 12.18 1.22
CA PRO A 6 -7.12 12.06 2.45
C PRO A 6 -6.35 12.64 3.66
N SER A 7 -7.07 13.34 4.54
CA SER A 7 -6.52 13.95 5.76
C SER A 7 -6.35 12.91 6.87
N GLY A 8 -5.11 12.69 7.32
CA GLY A 8 -4.81 11.93 8.54
C GLY A 8 -4.29 10.51 8.29
N PRO A 9 -3.76 9.85 9.33
CA PRO A 9 -2.65 8.95 9.09
C PRO A 9 -3.17 7.51 8.91
N TRP A 10 -2.98 7.01 7.71
CA TRP A 10 -3.35 5.65 7.33
C TRP A 10 -2.44 4.64 8.04
N LYS A 11 -2.99 3.45 8.32
CA LYS A 11 -2.22 2.30 8.83
C LYS A 11 -2.25 1.19 7.81
N PHE A 12 -1.11 0.56 7.56
CA PHE A 12 -1.00 -0.54 6.61
C PHE A 12 -0.46 -1.81 7.27
N TRP A 13 -1.04 -2.95 6.91
CA TRP A 13 -0.52 -4.29 7.16
C TRP A 13 -0.32 -4.98 5.83
N ILE A 14 0.89 -5.46 5.59
CA ILE A 14 1.29 -6.01 4.31
C ILE A 14 1.87 -7.40 4.55
N ASP A 15 1.38 -8.38 3.79
CA ASP A 15 1.96 -9.72 3.76
C ASP A 15 2.48 -10.01 2.35
N ARG A 16 3.80 -10.12 2.23
CA ARG A 16 4.45 -10.45 0.95
C ARG A 16 4.67 -11.96 0.86
N GLY A 17 3.88 -12.60 0.00
CA GLY A 17 4.05 -14.00 -0.37
C GLY A 17 4.90 -14.19 -1.64
N GLY A 18 5.05 -15.46 -2.05
CA GLY A 18 5.76 -15.80 -3.29
C GLY A 18 5.00 -15.43 -4.57
N THR A 19 3.67 -15.58 -4.58
CA THR A 19 2.83 -15.26 -5.75
C THR A 19 2.12 -13.93 -5.61
N PHE A 20 1.58 -13.64 -4.43
CA PHE A 20 0.81 -12.43 -4.16
C PHE A 20 1.33 -11.68 -2.95
N THR A 21 1.16 -10.36 -3.00
CA THR A 21 1.27 -9.46 -1.86
C THR A 21 -0.13 -8.99 -1.48
N ASP A 22 -0.52 -9.24 -0.23
CA ASP A 22 -1.76 -8.78 0.36
C ASP A 22 -1.52 -7.48 1.13
N VAL A 23 -2.36 -6.48 0.89
CA VAL A 23 -2.32 -5.17 1.57
C VAL A 23 -3.66 -4.93 2.22
N VAL A 24 -3.64 -4.71 3.53
CA VAL A 24 -4.77 -4.25 4.33
C VAL A 24 -4.44 -2.84 4.81
N ALA A 25 -5.38 -1.92 4.66
CA ALA A 25 -5.23 -0.55 5.11
C ALA A 25 -6.40 -0.13 5.98
N ARG A 26 -6.13 0.67 7.01
CA ARG A 26 -7.14 1.38 7.78
C ARG A 26 -7.03 2.87 7.48
N ALA A 27 -8.11 3.41 6.95
CA ALA A 27 -8.29 4.83 6.72
C ALA A 27 -8.44 5.60 8.05
N PRO A 28 -8.24 6.93 8.04
CA PRO A 28 -8.37 7.76 9.24
C PRO A 28 -9.76 7.71 9.88
N ASP A 29 -10.80 7.52 9.08
CA ASP A 29 -12.19 7.32 9.52
C ASP A 29 -12.47 5.91 10.05
N GLY A 30 -11.46 5.02 10.03
CA GLY A 30 -11.55 3.64 10.47
C GLY A 30 -11.98 2.64 9.40
N VAL A 31 -12.31 3.08 8.19
CA VAL A 31 -12.69 2.18 7.09
C VAL A 31 -11.51 1.29 6.70
N LEU A 32 -11.77 0.00 6.53
CA LEU A 32 -10.78 -0.95 6.04
C LEU A 32 -10.84 -1.05 4.51
N GLN A 33 -9.68 -1.05 3.88
CA GLN A 33 -9.52 -1.32 2.45
C GLN A 33 -8.51 -2.42 2.23
N THR A 34 -8.69 -3.20 1.16
CA THR A 34 -7.76 -4.27 0.80
C THR A 34 -7.36 -4.19 -0.66
N ARG A 35 -6.15 -4.67 -0.96
CA ARG A 35 -5.65 -4.93 -2.30
C ARG A 35 -4.84 -6.22 -2.30
N LYS A 36 -4.92 -6.95 -3.41
CA LYS A 36 -4.08 -8.11 -3.71
C LYS A 36 -3.35 -7.83 -5.01
N LEU A 37 -2.04 -7.95 -5.00
CA LEU A 37 -1.17 -7.71 -6.15
C LEU A 37 -0.32 -8.94 -6.40
N LEU A 38 0.13 -9.15 -7.64
CA LEU A 38 1.21 -10.11 -7.90
C LEU A 38 2.46 -9.63 -7.15
N SER A 39 3.18 -10.53 -6.50
CA SER A 39 4.41 -10.19 -5.78
C SER A 39 5.49 -9.63 -6.71
N VAL A 40 5.47 -10.06 -7.98
CA VAL A 40 6.40 -9.64 -9.03
C VAL A 40 5.60 -9.33 -10.30
N ASN A 41 5.66 -8.07 -10.75
CA ASN A 41 5.11 -7.63 -12.03
C ASN A 41 5.87 -6.39 -12.54
N PRO A 42 7.11 -6.57 -13.02
CA PRO A 42 8.03 -5.47 -13.32
C PRO A 42 7.55 -4.55 -14.44
N GLU A 43 6.64 -5.02 -15.30
CA GLU A 43 6.02 -4.19 -16.35
C GLU A 43 5.06 -3.13 -15.80
N GLN A 44 4.56 -3.34 -14.57
CA GLN A 44 3.54 -2.49 -13.96
C GLN A 44 4.06 -1.74 -12.72
N TYR A 45 4.92 -2.36 -11.92
CA TYR A 45 5.46 -1.76 -10.70
C TYR A 45 6.76 -2.44 -10.25
N ALA A 46 7.63 -1.65 -9.62
CA ALA A 46 8.90 -2.14 -9.07
C ALA A 46 8.70 -2.93 -7.76
N ASP A 47 7.70 -2.56 -6.95
CA ASP A 47 7.43 -3.22 -5.68
C ASP A 47 5.91 -3.26 -5.39
N ALA A 48 5.40 -4.46 -5.11
CA ALA A 48 3.98 -4.71 -4.91
C ALA A 48 3.42 -4.08 -3.62
N ALA A 49 4.23 -3.97 -2.56
CA ALA A 49 3.80 -3.35 -1.31
C ALA A 49 3.63 -1.84 -1.48
N VAL A 50 4.62 -1.19 -2.09
CA VAL A 50 4.55 0.24 -2.43
C VAL A 50 3.38 0.51 -3.36
N GLU A 51 3.22 -0.27 -4.42
CA GLU A 51 2.11 -0.09 -5.36
C GLU A 51 0.74 -0.29 -4.69
N GLY A 52 0.60 -1.28 -3.80
CA GLY A 52 -0.63 -1.49 -3.05
C GLY A 52 -1.01 -0.29 -2.19
N ILE A 53 -0.04 0.31 -1.49
CA ILE A 53 -0.23 1.58 -0.75
C ILE A 53 -0.70 2.68 -1.70
N ARG A 54 -0.04 2.86 -2.86
CA ARG A 54 -0.42 3.90 -3.83
C ARG A 54 -1.85 3.76 -4.33
N ARG A 55 -2.26 2.54 -4.69
CA ARG A 55 -3.62 2.25 -5.18
C ARG A 55 -4.71 2.50 -4.13
N ILE A 56 -4.40 2.33 -2.85
CA ILE A 56 -5.33 2.62 -1.75
C ILE A 56 -5.41 4.14 -1.52
N LEU A 57 -4.27 4.83 -1.55
CA LEU A 57 -4.22 6.29 -1.39
C LEU A 57 -4.70 7.05 -2.63
N ASP A 58 -4.88 6.36 -3.76
CA ASP A 58 -5.07 6.95 -5.09
C ASP A 58 -4.01 8.01 -5.41
N ALA A 59 -2.75 7.67 -5.08
CA ALA A 59 -1.63 8.58 -5.22
C ALA A 59 -1.03 8.50 -6.63
N PRO A 60 -0.63 9.64 -7.23
CA PRO A 60 0.11 9.65 -8.49
C PRO A 60 1.47 8.96 -8.33
N SER A 61 2.24 8.77 -9.40
CA SER A 61 3.63 8.32 -9.32
C SER A 61 4.53 9.34 -8.60
N GLY A 62 5.68 8.88 -8.03
CA GLY A 62 6.66 9.74 -7.33
C GLY A 62 6.72 9.55 -5.80
N PRO A 63 7.21 10.52 -5.03
CA PRO A 63 7.18 10.46 -3.56
C PRO A 63 5.76 10.62 -3.01
N LEU A 64 5.42 9.88 -1.94
CA LEU A 64 4.21 10.15 -1.14
C LEU A 64 4.48 11.35 -0.22
N ALA A 65 3.47 12.19 0.04
CA ALA A 65 3.64 13.30 0.98
C ALA A 65 3.79 12.79 2.42
N SER A 66 4.65 13.45 3.19
CA SER A 66 4.88 13.13 4.61
C SER A 66 3.60 13.28 5.44
N GLY A 67 3.43 12.44 6.45
CA GLY A 67 2.30 12.50 7.39
C GLY A 67 1.01 11.84 6.91
N ILE A 68 0.98 11.28 5.69
CA ILE A 68 -0.18 10.50 5.20
C ILE A 68 -0.24 9.10 5.82
N VAL A 69 0.91 8.52 6.19
CA VAL A 69 1.01 7.16 6.73
C VAL A 69 1.52 7.23 8.16
N GLU A 70 0.79 6.62 9.10
CA GLU A 70 1.18 6.49 10.51
C GLU A 70 2.15 5.34 10.73
N ASP A 71 1.77 4.17 10.20
CA ASP A 71 2.39 2.88 10.51
C ASP A 71 2.29 1.96 9.30
N VAL A 72 3.37 1.20 9.06
CA VAL A 72 3.41 0.12 8.08
C VAL A 72 4.01 -1.10 8.78
N ARG A 73 3.21 -2.15 8.88
CA ARG A 73 3.67 -3.46 9.35
C ARG A 73 3.79 -4.39 8.18
N MET A 74 4.98 -4.93 7.98
CA MET A 74 5.27 -5.86 6.88
C MET A 74 5.65 -7.24 7.45
N GLY A 75 4.85 -8.24 7.10
CA GLY A 75 5.21 -9.65 7.18
C GLY A 75 5.65 -10.16 5.81
N THR A 76 6.44 -11.22 5.79
CA THR A 76 6.86 -11.88 4.56
C THR A 76 6.99 -13.38 4.78
N THR A 77 6.61 -14.17 3.78
CA THR A 77 6.87 -15.61 3.74
C THR A 77 7.96 -15.96 2.73
N VAL A 78 8.70 -14.98 2.20
CA VAL A 78 9.76 -15.19 1.21
C VAL A 78 11.06 -15.72 1.87
N ALA A 79 11.20 -15.61 3.19
CA ALA A 79 12.35 -16.13 3.90
C ALA A 79 12.27 -17.65 4.09
N THR A 80 12.77 -18.40 3.13
CA THR A 80 13.16 -19.82 3.24
C THR A 80 14.29 -20.13 2.28
#